data_AF-A0A6A0A1D5-F1
#
_entry.id   AF-A0A6A0A1D5-F1
#
_cell.length_a   1.000
_cell.length_b   1.000
_cell.length_c   1.000
_cell.angle_alpha   90.00
_cell.angle_beta   90.00
_cell.angle_gamma   90.00
#
_symmetry.space_group_name_H-M   'P 1'
#
loop_
_entity.id
_entity.type
_entity.pdbx_description
1 polymer ?
#
loop_
_entity_poly.entity_id
_entity_poly.type
_entity_poly.pdbx_seq_one_letter_code
_entity_poly.pdbx_strand_id
1 'polypeptide(L)'
;MLNQLKIAELKTLCERPDVVEVWDVTSTDPQLLVFLKAYRNTVSVPRHWSQKRKYLQGKRGIEKPPFKLPDFIEATGIGEMRQAYTDKEDAKK
;
A
#
# COMPACT_ATOMS: atom_id res chain seq x y z
N MET A 1 -29.41 11.59 -17.19
CA MET A 1 -28.04 11.03 -17.18
C MET A 1 -27.07 12.19 -17.08
N LEU A 2 -26.20 12.21 -16.07
CA LEU A 2 -25.09 13.17 -16.04
C LEU A 2 -24.24 12.95 -17.31
N ASN A 3 -23.92 14.03 -18.01
CA ASN A 3 -23.16 13.99 -19.25
C ASN A 3 -21.71 13.60 -18.93
N GLN A 4 -21.39 12.30 -19.00
CA GLN A 4 -20.06 11.79 -18.67
C GLN A 4 -19.06 12.14 -19.78
N LEU A 5 -17.95 12.77 -19.42
CA LEU A 5 -16.83 13.06 -20.31
C LEU A 5 -16.18 11.76 -20.79
N LYS A 6 -15.66 11.75 -22.03
CA LYS A 6 -14.77 10.67 -22.47
C LYS A 6 -13.42 10.81 -21.78
N ILE A 7 -12.75 9.69 -21.55
CA ILE A 7 -11.41 9.68 -20.92
C ILE A 7 -10.41 10.54 -21.69
N ALA A 8 -10.50 10.56 -23.03
CA ALA A 8 -9.63 11.37 -23.88
C ALA A 8 -9.85 12.88 -23.63
N GLU A 9 -11.10 13.31 -23.45
CA GLU A 9 -11.43 14.71 -23.16
C GLU A 9 -10.91 15.12 -21.78
N LEU A 10 -11.08 14.25 -20.77
CA LEU A 10 -10.58 14.50 -19.42
C LEU A 10 -9.05 14.60 -19.37
N LYS A 11 -8.35 13.77 -20.16
CA LYS A 11 -6.89 13.87 -20.29
C LYS A 11 -6.44 15.19 -20.92
N THR A 12 -7.15 15.69 -21.93
CA THR A 12 -6.83 16.97 -22.57
C THR A 12 -7.01 18.16 -21.62
N LEU A 13 -7.97 18.11 -20.70
CA LEU A 13 -8.24 19.18 -19.73
C LEU A 13 -7.29 19.18 -18.53
N CYS A 14 -6.58 18.08 -18.28
CA CYS A 14 -5.70 17.94 -17.13
C CYS A 14 -4.28 18.42 -17.44
N GLU A 15 -3.68 19.18 -16.53
CA GLU A 15 -2.26 19.56 -16.61
C GLU A 15 -1.31 18.35 -16.55
N ARG A 16 -1.72 17.28 -15.85
CA ARG A 16 -0.96 16.06 -15.63
C ARG A 16 -1.75 14.83 -16.07
N PRO A 17 -1.87 14.56 -17.38
CA PRO A 17 -2.75 13.52 -17.91
C PRO A 17 -2.36 12.09 -17.50
N ASP A 18 -1.17 11.88 -16.95
CA ASP A 18 -0.67 10.61 -16.41
C ASP A 18 -1.45 10.12 -15.18
N VAL A 19 -2.06 11.03 -14.42
CA VAL A 19 -2.83 10.67 -13.21
C VAL A 19 -4.28 10.24 -13.48
N VAL A 20 -4.74 10.43 -14.72
CA VAL A 20 -6.12 10.12 -15.12
C VAL A 20 -6.29 8.62 -15.35
N GLU A 21 -7.17 8.02 -14.56
CA GLU A 21 -7.50 6.61 -14.59
C GLU A 21 -8.84 6.36 -15.30
N VAL A 22 -9.05 5.13 -15.77
CA VAL A 22 -10.23 4.77 -16.59
C VAL A 22 -11.56 4.98 -15.86
N TRP A 23 -11.55 4.85 -14.54
CA TRP A 23 -12.75 5.03 -13.70
C TRP A 23 -13.05 6.50 -13.35
N ASP A 24 -12.14 7.45 -13.60
CA ASP A 24 -12.31 8.84 -13.14
C ASP A 24 -13.47 9.56 -13.83
N VAL A 25 -13.79 9.18 -15.07
CA VAL A 25 -14.95 9.68 -15.81
C VAL A 25 -16.30 9.32 -15.17
N THR A 26 -16.30 8.33 -14.26
CA THR A 26 -17.49 7.90 -13.53
C THR A 26 -17.67 8.60 -12.19
N SER A 27 -16.74 9.48 -11.80
CA SER A 27 -16.86 10.35 -10.62
C SER A 27 -18.02 11.33 -10.76
N THR A 28 -18.55 11.80 -9.62
CA THR A 28 -19.54 12.89 -9.58
C THR A 28 -18.97 14.19 -10.15
N ASP A 29 -17.68 14.46 -9.90
CA ASP A 29 -16.93 15.57 -10.49
C ASP A 29 -15.56 15.06 -10.97
N PRO A 30 -15.42 14.72 -12.27
CA PRO A 30 -14.17 14.22 -12.83
C PRO A 30 -13.05 15.27 -12.87
N GLN A 31 -13.38 16.56 -13.10
CA GLN A 31 -12.37 17.61 -13.24
C GLN A 31 -11.72 17.91 -11.88
N LEU A 32 -12.54 18.07 -10.84
CA LEU A 32 -12.05 18.28 -9.48
C LEU A 32 -11.25 17.08 -8.97
N LEU A 33 -11.73 15.84 -9.23
CA LEU A 33 -11.02 14.63 -8.84
C LEU A 33 -9.60 14.59 -9.43
N VAL A 34 -9.49 14.84 -10.74
CA VAL A 34 -8.21 14.83 -11.43
C VAL A 34 -7.31 15.99 -10.99
N PHE A 35 -7.88 17.17 -10.74
CA PHE A 35 -7.14 18.29 -10.14
C PHE A 35 -6.50 17.90 -8.79
N LEU A 36 -7.26 17.25 -7.91
CA LEU A 36 -6.74 16.78 -6.62
C LEU A 36 -5.67 15.69 -6.77
N LYS A 37 -5.88 14.75 -7.71
CA LYS A 37 -4.88 13.72 -8.04
C LYS A 37 -3.57 14.31 -8.56
N ALA A 38 -3.66 15.38 -9.36
CA ALA A 38 -2.50 16.06 -9.94
C ALA A 38 -1.78 17.00 -8.95
N TYR A 39 -2.44 17.35 -7.83
CA TYR A 39 -1.94 18.31 -6.86
C TYR A 39 -0.59 17.88 -6.24
N ARG A 40 0.20 18.88 -5.87
CA ARG A 40 1.57 18.68 -5.39
C ARG A 40 1.58 17.84 -4.10
N ASN A 41 2.40 16.80 -4.08
CA ASN A 41 2.57 15.86 -2.96
C ASN A 41 1.35 14.97 -2.66
N THR A 42 0.39 14.85 -3.58
CA THR A 42 -0.71 13.90 -3.40
C THR A 42 -0.21 12.47 -3.49
N VAL A 43 -0.66 11.62 -2.56
CA VAL A 43 -0.46 10.17 -2.59
C VAL A 43 -1.69 9.53 -3.25
N SER A 44 -1.46 8.67 -4.24
CA SER A 44 -2.53 7.97 -4.95
C SER A 44 -3.27 6.96 -4.07
N VAL A 45 -4.55 6.71 -4.38
CA VAL A 45 -5.32 5.64 -3.74
C VAL A 45 -4.63 4.27 -3.95
N PRO A 46 -4.50 3.42 -2.92
CA PRO A 46 -3.87 2.11 -3.05
C PRO A 46 -4.56 1.21 -4.08
N ARG A 47 -3.79 0.59 -4.98
CA ARG A 47 -4.28 -0.24 -6.12
C ARG A 47 -5.21 -1.41 -5.76
N HIS A 48 -5.25 -1.82 -4.49
CA HIS A 48 -6.08 -2.95 -4.06
C HIS A 48 -7.54 -2.56 -3.78
N TRP A 49 -7.90 -1.27 -3.84
CA TRP A 49 -9.26 -0.79 -3.59
C TRP A 49 -10.31 -1.43 -4.51
N SER A 50 -9.96 -1.68 -5.78
CA SER A 50 -10.83 -2.27 -6.80
C SER A 50 -10.66 -3.78 -6.95
N GLN A 51 -9.78 -4.40 -6.17
CA GLN A 51 -9.55 -5.84 -6.24
C GLN A 51 -10.63 -6.59 -5.45
N LYS A 52 -11.13 -7.70 -6.02
CA LYS A 52 -12.09 -8.58 -5.33
C LYS A 52 -11.47 -9.33 -4.15
N ARG A 53 -10.16 -9.60 -4.20
CA ARG A 53 -9.43 -10.32 -3.15
C ARG A 53 -9.13 -9.38 -1.98
N LYS A 54 -9.28 -9.86 -0.74
CA LYS A 54 -8.89 -9.08 0.45
C LYS A 54 -7.39 -8.78 0.43
N TYR A 55 -7.01 -7.58 0.88
CA TYR A 55 -5.66 -7.00 0.78
C TYR A 55 -4.50 -7.99 1.05
N LEU A 56 -4.53 -8.73 2.17
CA LEU A 56 -3.43 -9.63 2.55
C LEU A 56 -3.61 -11.10 2.15
N GLN A 57 -4.76 -11.50 1.57
CA GLN A 57 -5.02 -12.92 1.29
C GLN A 57 -4.07 -13.52 0.25
N GLY A 58 -3.50 -12.71 -0.63
CA GLY A 58 -2.52 -13.17 -1.62
C GLY A 58 -1.15 -13.54 -1.06
N LYS A 59 -0.88 -13.21 0.21
CA LYS A 59 0.37 -13.56 0.88
C LYS A 59 0.29 -14.88 1.64
N ARG A 60 -0.88 -15.55 1.65
CA ARG A 60 -1.03 -16.89 2.23
C ARG A 60 -0.21 -17.88 1.39
N GLY A 61 0.70 -18.60 2.02
CA GLY A 61 1.60 -19.55 1.35
C GLY A 61 3.01 -19.02 1.07
N ILE A 62 3.28 -17.73 1.33
CA ILE A 62 4.64 -17.19 1.37
C ILE A 62 5.07 -17.21 2.83
N GLU A 63 6.09 -18.00 3.16
CA GLU A 63 6.68 -17.98 4.50
C GLU A 63 7.45 -16.67 4.70
N LYS A 64 6.99 -15.85 5.63
CA LYS A 64 7.68 -14.62 6.01
C LYS A 64 8.80 -14.99 6.97
N PRO A 65 10.06 -14.59 6.73
CA PRO A 65 11.12 -14.81 7.70
C PRO A 65 10.77 -14.15 9.03
N PRO A 66 11.26 -14.69 10.15
CA PRO A 66 11.18 -14.03 11.45
C PRO A 66 11.77 -12.63 11.41
N PHE A 67 11.38 -11.80 12.38
CA PHE A 67 11.92 -10.45 12.48
C PHE A 67 13.43 -10.49 12.79
N LYS A 68 14.25 -9.90 11.93
CA LYS A 68 15.67 -9.67 12.19
C LYS A 68 15.86 -8.31 12.85
N LEU A 69 16.58 -8.29 13.97
CA LEU A 69 16.93 -7.04 14.64
C LEU A 69 17.88 -6.21 13.76
N PRO A 70 17.80 -4.87 13.82
CA PRO A 70 18.84 -4.02 13.24
C PRO A 70 20.21 -4.32 13.86
N ASP A 71 21.27 -4.22 13.05
CA ASP A 71 22.62 -4.68 13.42
C ASP A 71 23.14 -4.07 14.73
N PHE A 72 22.85 -2.79 15.01
CA PHE A 72 23.29 -2.13 16.24
C PHE A 72 22.58 -2.62 17.51
N ILE A 73 21.37 -3.17 17.37
CA ILE A 73 20.64 -3.81 18.48
C ILE A 73 21.10 -5.25 18.62
N GLU A 74 21.28 -5.96 17.50
CA GLU A 74 21.80 -7.33 17.49
C GLU A 74 23.19 -7.40 18.15
N ALA A 75 24.05 -6.41 17.90
CA ALA A 75 25.37 -6.27 18.52
C ALA A 75 25.36 -6.10 20.05
N THR A 76 24.23 -5.75 20.65
CA THR A 76 24.11 -5.71 22.12
C THR A 76 24.06 -7.10 22.76
N GLY A 77 23.91 -8.16 21.95
CA GLY A 77 23.77 -9.55 22.43
C GLY A 77 22.40 -9.85 23.06
N ILE A 78 21.45 -8.90 23.03
CA ILE A 78 20.15 -9.05 23.68
C ILE A 78 19.31 -10.21 23.13
N GLY A 79 19.44 -10.49 21.83
CA GLY A 79 18.75 -11.60 21.18
C GLY A 79 19.19 -12.96 21.74
N GLU A 80 20.51 -13.17 21.82
CA GLU A 80 21.12 -14.40 22.34
C GLU A 80 20.80 -14.61 23.83
N MET A 81 20.90 -13.55 24.64
CA MET A 81 20.58 -13.60 26.07
C MET A 81 19.12 -13.99 26.32
N ARG A 82 18.19 -13.42 25.54
CA ARG A 82 16.76 -13.74 25.66
C ARG A 82 16.48 -15.18 25.19
N GLN A 83 17.08 -15.61 24.08
CA GLN A 83 16.89 -16.97 23.57
C GLN A 83 17.38 -18.02 24.58
N ALA A 84 18.57 -17.82 25.15
CA ALA A 84 19.12 -18.72 26.16
C ALA A 84 18.26 -18.81 27.45
N TYR A 85 17.52 -17.74 27.79
CA TYR A 85 16.56 -17.76 28.91
C TYR A 85 15.30 -18.55 28.55
N THR A 86 14.75 -18.32 27.35
CA THR A 86 13.57 -19.06 26.87
C THR A 86 13.84 -20.56 26.78
N ASP A 87 14.98 -20.96 26.22
CA ASP A 87 15.35 -22.38 26.08
C ASP A 87 15.49 -23.07 27.46
N LYS A 88 16.00 -22.34 28.47
CA LYS A 88 16.09 -22.83 29.85
C LYS A 88 14.73 -23.00 30.52
N GLU A 89 13.77 -22.13 30.23
CA GLU A 89 12.41 -22.24 30.78
C GLU A 89 11.61 -23.36 30.09
N ASP A 90 11.77 -23.52 28.77
CA ASP A 90 11.13 -24.61 28.03
C ASP A 90 11.68 -25.99 28.44
N ALA A 91 12.97 -26.10 28.79
CA ALA A 91 13.55 -27.34 29.32
C ALA A 91 13.08 -27.72 30.73
N LYS A 92 12.51 -26.78 31.48
CA LYS A 92 11.90 -27.06 32.81
C LYS A 92 10.46 -27.54 32.71
N LYS A 93 9.86 -27.46 31.52
CA LYS A 93 8.46 -27.76 31.25
C LYS A 93 8.31 -29.20 30.76
#